data_AF-A0AAW0D0A6-F1
#
_entry.id   AF-A0AAW0D0A6-F1
#
_cell.length_a   1.000
_cell.length_b   1.000
_cell.length_c   1.000
_cell.angle_alpha   90.00
_cell.angle_beta   90.00
_cell.angle_gamma   90.00
#
_symmetry.space_group_name_H-M   'P 1'
#
loop_
_entity.id
_entity.type
_entity.pdbx_description
1 polymer ?
#
loop_
_entity_poly.entity_id
_entity_poly.type
_entity_poly.pdbx_seq_one_letter_code
_entity_poly.pdbx_strand_id
1 'polypeptide(L)'
;MSDPECGDLLRLDETTLVLFPAQTRESGVLRESTVVQVMVHMEPHSTSPTLEEVAAFYNAQEEITITMQMILLENLINPSEKVVEIEGDGYMLIGTKKEWSYGRQLELTWGKEEVRAAEDKWVFSFSLIKGIDEEITKR
;
A
#
# COMPACT_ATOMS: atom_id res chain seq x y z
N MET A 1 -17.94 24.15 -0.73
CA MET A 1 -17.99 22.67 -0.75
C MET A 1 -16.56 22.24 -0.96
N SER A 2 -15.88 21.86 0.12
CA SER A 2 -14.55 21.26 0.05
C SER A 2 -14.77 19.81 -0.37
N ASP A 3 -14.08 19.36 -1.41
CA ASP A 3 -14.11 17.95 -1.82
C ASP A 3 -13.82 17.04 -0.61
N PRO A 4 -14.55 15.93 -0.44
CA PRO A 4 -14.27 14.97 0.61
C PRO A 4 -12.94 14.28 0.29
N GLU A 5 -11.88 14.81 0.89
CA GLU A 5 -10.65 14.13 1.30
C GLU A 5 -10.14 13.06 0.33
N CYS A 6 -9.58 13.51 -0.81
CA CYS A 6 -8.58 12.72 -1.51
C CYS A 6 -7.38 12.57 -0.55
N GLY A 7 -7.25 11.41 0.10
CA GLY A 7 -6.12 11.12 0.99
C GLY A 7 -4.78 11.27 0.26
N ASP A 8 -3.71 11.53 1.00
CA ASP A 8 -2.38 11.69 0.41
C ASP A 8 -2.00 10.46 -0.45
N LEU A 9 -1.64 10.71 -1.71
CA LEU A 9 -1.22 9.68 -2.65
C LEU A 9 0.08 9.03 -2.20
N LEU A 10 0.13 7.70 -2.23
CA LEU A 10 1.34 6.95 -1.88
C LEU A 10 2.39 7.11 -2.97
N ARG A 11 3.60 7.48 -2.57
CA ARG A 11 4.70 7.77 -3.49
C ARG A 11 5.66 6.61 -3.60
N LEU A 12 6.26 6.50 -4.78
CA LEU A 12 7.27 5.50 -5.07
C LEU A 12 8.52 5.74 -4.22
N ASP A 13 9.08 4.66 -3.68
CA ASP A 13 10.30 4.62 -2.86
C ASP A 13 10.24 5.46 -1.56
N GLU A 14 9.06 5.96 -1.18
CA GLU A 14 8.85 6.65 0.09
C GLU A 14 8.29 5.69 1.15
N THR A 15 8.72 5.91 2.40
CA THR A 15 8.10 5.28 3.56
C THR A 15 6.98 6.18 4.07
N THR A 16 5.75 5.69 4.02
CA THR A 16 4.56 6.44 4.46
C THR A 16 3.94 5.78 5.69
N LEU A 17 3.46 6.60 6.62
CA LEU A 17 2.63 6.17 7.74
C LEU A 17 1.18 6.49 7.41
N VAL A 18 0.34 5.47 7.29
CA VAL A 18 -1.09 5.61 6.99
C VAL A 18 -1.87 5.46 8.28
N LEU A 19 -2.64 6.50 8.65
CA LEU A 19 -3.52 6.50 9.81
C LEU A 19 -4.91 5.99 9.43
N PHE A 20 -5.36 4.95 10.11
CA PHE A 20 -6.74 4.47 10.06
C PHE A 20 -7.45 4.86 11.36
N PRO A 21 -8.36 5.83 11.35
CA PRO A 21 -9.06 6.27 12.56
C PRO A 21 -10.00 5.19 13.09
N ALA A 22 -10.20 5.16 14.41
CA ALA A 22 -11.21 4.30 15.03
C ALA A 22 -12.60 4.59 14.43
N GLN A 23 -13.31 3.54 14.04
CA GLN A 23 -14.69 3.64 13.60
C GLN A 23 -15.58 3.30 14.81
N THR A 24 -16.75 3.95 14.97
CA THR A 24 -17.58 3.77 16.18
C THR A 24 -18.99 3.26 15.90
N ARG A 25 -19.39 3.06 14.63
CA ARG A 25 -20.81 2.96 14.29
C ARG A 25 -21.35 1.61 13.84
N GLU A 26 -20.56 0.64 13.38
CA GLU A 26 -21.11 -0.66 12.92
C GLU A 26 -20.21 -1.87 13.24
N SER A 27 -20.76 -3.07 13.24
CA SER A 27 -20.06 -4.32 13.61
C SER A 27 -19.03 -4.72 12.55
N GLY A 28 -17.75 -4.91 12.94
CA GLY A 28 -16.63 -5.25 12.03
C GLY A 28 -15.52 -4.18 11.96
N VAL A 29 -15.44 -3.34 12.99
CA VAL A 29 -14.85 -2.01 12.93
C VAL A 29 -13.53 -1.91 13.69
N LEU A 30 -12.58 -1.15 13.15
CA LEU A 30 -11.35 -0.72 13.83
C LEU A 30 -11.71 -0.06 15.17
N ARG A 31 -11.37 -0.70 16.29
CA ARG A 31 -11.72 -0.19 17.63
C ARG A 31 -10.80 0.94 18.10
N GLU A 32 -9.58 0.96 17.59
CA GLU A 32 -8.50 1.85 18.01
C GLU A 32 -7.90 2.48 16.75
N SER A 33 -7.65 3.78 16.79
CA SER A 33 -6.92 4.46 15.71
C SER A 33 -5.56 3.78 15.55
N THR A 34 -5.25 3.33 14.34
CA THR A 34 -4.07 2.51 14.06
C THR A 34 -3.25 3.12 12.93
N VAL A 35 -1.93 3.19 13.12
CA VAL A 35 -0.97 3.59 12.07
C VAL A 35 -0.29 2.36 11.49
N VAL A 36 -0.21 2.32 10.17
CA VAL A 36 0.51 1.27 9.42
C VAL A 36 1.63 1.91 8.62
N GLN A 37 2.83 1.34 8.69
CA GLN A 37 3.91 1.71 7.78
C GLN A 37 3.74 0.99 6.44
N VAL A 38 3.86 1.74 5.36
CA VAL A 38 3.68 1.28 3.99
C VAL A 38 4.81 1.80 3.10
N MET A 39 5.28 0.96 2.19
CA MET A 39 6.29 1.29 1.19
C MET A 39 5.89 0.70 -0.16
N VAL A 40 6.18 1.41 -1.25
CA VAL A 40 6.04 0.91 -2.62
C VAL A 40 7.36 1.05 -3.35
N HIS A 41 7.81 0.00 -4.02
CA HIS A 41 9.05 -0.05 -4.78
C HIS A 41 8.82 -0.63 -6.17
N MET A 42 9.71 -0.34 -7.11
CA MET A 42 9.72 -0.96 -8.45
C MET A 42 10.38 -2.35 -8.42
N GLU A 43 9.87 -3.25 -9.27
CA GLU A 43 10.47 -4.53 -9.60
C GLU A 43 10.85 -4.67 -11.09
N PRO A 44 11.95 -5.36 -11.43
CA PRO A 44 12.96 -5.88 -10.52
C PRO A 44 13.78 -4.74 -9.92
N HIS A 45 14.56 -5.00 -8.87
CA HIS A 45 15.55 -4.07 -8.29
C HIS A 45 16.70 -3.74 -9.27
N SER A 46 16.42 -3.50 -10.55
CA SER A 46 17.34 -2.83 -11.46
C SER A 46 17.65 -1.46 -10.86
N THR A 47 18.90 -1.02 -11.00
CA THR A 47 19.47 0.09 -10.22
C THR A 47 18.78 1.44 -10.49
N SER A 48 17.89 1.49 -11.50
CA SER A 48 17.07 2.64 -11.84
C SER A 48 15.82 2.18 -12.62
N PRO A 49 14.60 2.53 -12.18
CA PRO A 49 13.41 2.27 -12.97
C PRO A 49 13.45 3.07 -14.28
N THR A 50 12.88 2.49 -15.33
CA THR A 50 12.71 3.15 -16.62
C THR A 50 11.69 4.29 -16.53
N LEU A 51 11.76 5.25 -17.45
CA LEU A 51 10.78 6.33 -17.53
C LEU A 51 9.36 5.79 -17.74
N GLU A 52 9.22 4.68 -18.48
CA GLU A 52 7.95 4.02 -18.76
C GLU A 52 7.34 3.43 -17.48
N GLU A 53 8.12 2.71 -16.68
CA GLU A 53 7.68 2.15 -15.40
C GLU A 53 7.24 3.27 -14.44
N VAL A 54 8.05 4.33 -14.32
CA VAL A 54 7.73 5.49 -13.48
C VAL A 54 6.44 6.16 -13.95
N ALA A 55 6.30 6.39 -15.25
CA ALA A 55 5.10 7.00 -15.82
C ALA A 55 3.86 6.14 -15.58
N ALA A 56 3.97 4.82 -15.76
CA ALA A 56 2.87 3.89 -15.51
C ALA A 56 2.42 3.91 -14.05
N PHE A 57 3.38 3.91 -13.10
CA PHE A 57 3.05 4.04 -11.68
C PHE A 57 2.30 5.33 -11.38
N TYR A 58 2.78 6.49 -11.88
CA TYR A 58 2.12 7.76 -11.62
C TYR A 58 0.75 7.87 -12.29
N ASN A 59 0.55 7.24 -13.45
CA ASN A 59 -0.76 7.16 -14.09
C ASN A 59 -1.76 6.31 -13.28
N ALA A 60 -1.29 5.26 -12.61
CA ALA A 60 -2.11 4.37 -11.78
C ALA A 60 -2.09 4.72 -10.27
N GLN A 61 -1.42 5.81 -9.87
CA GLN A 61 -1.08 6.07 -8.47
C GLN A 61 -2.31 6.18 -7.56
N GLU A 62 -3.39 6.78 -8.06
CA GLU A 62 -4.65 6.91 -7.32
C GLU A 62 -5.30 5.54 -7.07
N GLU A 63 -5.44 4.72 -8.12
CA GLU A 63 -5.97 3.36 -8.01
C GLU A 63 -5.13 2.49 -7.08
N ILE A 64 -3.79 2.55 -7.23
CA ILE A 64 -2.85 1.83 -6.37
C ILE A 64 -3.02 2.27 -4.91
N THR A 65 -3.11 3.57 -4.66
CA THR A 65 -3.27 4.12 -3.31
C THR A 65 -4.57 3.62 -2.67
N ILE A 66 -5.70 3.72 -3.38
CA ILE A 66 -7.00 3.26 -2.90
C ILE A 66 -6.96 1.75 -2.60
N THR A 67 -6.43 0.97 -3.54
CA THR A 67 -6.37 -0.49 -3.41
C THR A 67 -5.51 -0.92 -2.23
N MET A 68 -4.34 -0.30 -2.06
CA MET A 68 -3.49 -0.55 -0.91
C MET A 68 -4.19 -0.18 0.40
N GLN A 69 -4.83 0.98 0.49
CA GLN A 69 -5.56 1.39 1.70
C GLN A 69 -6.68 0.40 2.05
N MET A 70 -7.40 -0.14 1.06
CA MET A 70 -8.41 -1.18 1.28
C MET A 70 -7.80 -2.47 1.83
N ILE A 71 -6.67 -2.93 1.28
CA ILE A 71 -5.97 -4.14 1.77
C ILE A 71 -5.49 -3.96 3.20
N LEU A 72 -4.92 -2.79 3.51
CA LEU A 72 -4.44 -2.46 4.85
C LEU A 72 -5.59 -2.46 5.84
N LEU A 73 -6.70 -1.81 5.50
CA LEU A 73 -7.91 -1.76 6.33
C LEU A 73 -8.50 -3.16 6.56
N GLU A 74 -8.66 -3.95 5.50
CA GLU A 74 -9.14 -5.33 5.60
C GLU A 74 -8.23 -6.18 6.50
N ASN A 75 -6.90 -6.07 6.34
CA ASN A 75 -5.96 -6.82 7.17
C ASN A 75 -5.98 -6.36 8.65
N LEU A 76 -6.31 -5.09 8.94
CA LEU A 76 -6.48 -4.63 10.32
C LEU A 76 -7.76 -5.20 10.96
N ILE A 77 -8.82 -5.39 10.19
CA ILE A 77 -10.10 -5.94 10.65
C ILE A 77 -10.03 -7.47 10.76
N ASN A 78 -9.48 -8.11 9.73
CA ASN A 78 -9.39 -9.55 9.57
C ASN A 78 -7.96 -9.92 9.11
N PRO A 79 -7.01 -10.06 10.04
CA PRO A 79 -5.63 -10.38 9.72
C PRO A 79 -5.53 -11.67 8.89
N SER A 80 -5.07 -11.56 7.65
CA SER A 80 -5.03 -12.65 6.69
C SER A 80 -3.60 -12.89 6.18
N GLU A 81 -3.47 -13.39 4.95
CA GLU A 81 -2.25 -13.91 4.34
C GLU A 81 -1.06 -12.94 4.37
N LYS A 82 0.13 -13.49 4.15
CA LYS A 82 1.38 -12.72 4.16
C LYS A 82 1.67 -12.01 2.84
N VAL A 83 1.02 -12.42 1.76
CA VAL A 83 1.27 -11.94 0.39
C VAL A 83 -0.08 -11.67 -0.27
N VAL A 84 -0.18 -10.57 -1.03
CA VAL A 84 -1.34 -10.20 -1.84
C VAL A 84 -0.83 -9.84 -3.23
N GLU A 85 -1.47 -10.38 -4.26
CA GLU A 85 -1.17 -10.08 -5.66
C GLU A 85 -2.36 -9.35 -6.28
N ILE A 86 -2.08 -8.28 -7.02
CA ILE A 86 -3.09 -7.42 -7.62
C ILE A 86 -2.68 -7.15 -9.06
N GLU A 87 -3.54 -7.57 -9.98
CA GLU A 87 -3.40 -7.28 -11.39
C GLU A 87 -4.21 -6.01 -11.71
N GLY A 88 -3.53 -4.97 -12.17
CA GLY A 88 -4.15 -3.75 -12.69
C GLY A 88 -4.03 -3.68 -14.21
N ASP A 89 -4.40 -2.53 -14.79
CA ASP A 89 -4.30 -2.33 -16.24
C ASP A 89 -2.83 -2.19 -16.68
N GLY A 90 -2.23 -3.30 -17.11
CA GLY A 90 -0.84 -3.36 -17.59
C GLY A 90 0.22 -3.41 -16.49
N TYR A 91 -0.16 -3.57 -15.22
CA TYR A 91 0.77 -3.68 -14.10
C TYR A 91 0.39 -4.76 -13.09
N MET A 92 1.37 -5.19 -12.31
CA MET A 92 1.23 -6.11 -11.19
C MET A 92 1.73 -5.43 -9.92
N LEU A 93 0.95 -5.53 -8.84
CA LEU A 93 1.34 -5.09 -7.50
C LEU A 93 1.38 -6.31 -6.56
N ILE A 94 2.53 -6.56 -5.95
CA ILE A 94 2.74 -7.65 -4.99
C ILE A 94 2.99 -7.06 -3.62
N GLY A 95 2.00 -7.14 -2.73
CA GLY A 95 2.10 -6.71 -1.34
C GLY A 95 2.63 -7.82 -0.45
N THR A 96 3.66 -7.55 0.34
CA THR A 96 4.19 -8.47 1.36
C THR A 96 4.13 -7.84 2.74
N LYS A 97 3.58 -8.57 3.70
CA LYS A 97 3.52 -8.20 5.11
C LYS A 97 4.81 -8.58 5.84
N LYS A 98 5.37 -7.67 6.63
CA LYS A 98 6.59 -7.88 7.43
C LYS A 98 6.38 -7.35 8.84
N GLU A 99 6.93 -8.03 9.84
CA GLU A 99 6.87 -7.53 11.22
C GLU A 99 7.46 -6.11 11.33
N TRP A 100 6.76 -5.22 12.04
CA TRP A 100 7.19 -3.85 12.30
C TRP A 100 7.66 -3.66 13.74
N SER A 101 8.78 -4.31 14.07
CA SER A 101 9.36 -4.29 15.41
C SER A 101 9.66 -2.88 15.95
N TYR A 102 10.06 -1.95 15.08
CA TYR A 102 10.28 -0.55 15.44
C TYR A 102 8.97 0.17 15.81
N GLY A 103 7.86 -0.11 15.10
CA GLY A 103 6.56 0.51 15.36
C GLY A 103 6.06 0.27 16.78
N ARG A 104 6.35 -0.90 17.36
CA ARG A 104 5.98 -1.24 18.75
C ARG A 104 6.64 -0.35 19.81
N GLN A 105 7.68 0.38 19.47
CA GLN A 105 8.40 1.28 20.37
C GLN A 105 7.96 2.74 20.21
N LEU A 106 7.09 3.03 19.25
CA LEU A 106 6.63 4.40 18.97
C LEU A 106 5.44 4.76 19.85
N GLU A 107 5.55 5.90 20.52
CA GLU A 107 4.42 6.57 21.17
C GLU A 107 3.81 7.55 20.16
N LEU A 108 2.74 7.14 19.48
CA LEU A 108 2.10 7.92 18.42
C LEU A 108 0.85 8.62 18.95
N THR A 109 0.64 9.87 18.53
CA THR A 109 -0.56 10.64 18.85
C THR A 109 -1.09 11.36 17.62
N TRP A 110 -2.42 11.48 17.54
CA TRP A 110 -3.10 12.32 16.55
C TRP A 110 -3.90 13.39 17.29
N GLY A 111 -3.34 14.59 17.36
CA GLY A 111 -3.87 15.65 18.21
C GLY A 111 -3.77 15.29 19.70
N LYS A 112 -4.88 14.86 20.31
CA LYS A 112 -4.95 14.43 21.71
C LYS A 112 -5.25 12.94 21.88
N GLU A 113 -5.43 12.23 20.77
CA GLU A 113 -5.76 10.82 20.78
C GLU A 113 -4.48 9.99 20.67
N GLU A 114 -4.38 8.96 21.50
CA GLU A 114 -3.34 7.95 21.35
C GLU A 114 -3.65 7.08 20.14
N VAL A 115 -2.60 6.75 19.39
CA VAL A 115 -2.70 5.96 18.17
C VAL A 115 -1.79 4.76 18.31
N ARG A 116 -2.32 3.57 17.99
CA ARG A 116 -1.57 2.33 18.06
C ARG A 116 -0.77 2.11 16.79
N ALA A 117 0.48 1.68 16.89
CA ALA A 117 1.20 1.14 15.74
C ALA A 117 0.72 -0.28 15.43
N ALA A 118 0.49 -0.59 14.15
CA ALA A 118 0.22 -1.94 13.69
C ALA A 118 1.42 -2.86 13.97
N GLU A 119 1.14 -4.16 14.14
CA GLU A 119 2.18 -5.17 14.40
C GLU A 119 3.07 -5.42 13.19
N ASP A 120 2.52 -5.23 12.01
CA ASP A 120 3.17 -5.43 10.73
C ASP A 120 3.19 -4.13 9.90
N LYS A 121 4.16 -4.06 9.00
CA LYS A 121 4.26 -3.10 7.92
C LYS A 121 4.09 -3.80 6.58
N TRP A 122 3.76 -3.03 5.55
CA TRP A 122 3.57 -3.54 4.21
C TRP A 122 4.61 -2.99 3.24
N VAL A 123 5.12 -3.86 2.38
CA VAL A 123 6.01 -3.52 1.29
C VAL A 123 5.38 -4.03 0.01
N PHE A 124 5.11 -3.13 -0.93
CA PHE A 124 4.53 -3.46 -2.22
C PHE A 124 5.59 -3.33 -3.32
N SER A 125 5.66 -4.35 -4.16
CA SER A 125 6.46 -4.34 -5.40
C SER A 125 5.53 -4.03 -6.57
N PHE A 126 5.83 -2.99 -7.34
CA PHE A 126 5.15 -2.63 -8.59
C PHE A 126 5.99 -3.07 -9.79
N SER A 127 5.37 -3.69 -10.78
CA SER A 127 6.01 -4.01 -12.06
C SER A 127 5.03 -3.91 -13.23
N LEU A 128 5.55 -3.63 -14.42
CA LEU A 128 4.75 -3.71 -15.65
C LEU A 128 4.56 -5.15 -16.08
N ILE A 129 3.33 -5.50 -16.49
CA ILE A 129 3.06 -6.79 -17.14
C ILE A 129 3.59 -6.69 -18.57
N LYS A 130 4.76 -7.27 -18.82
CA LYS A 130 5.29 -7.37 -20.18
C LYS A 130 4.33 -8.24 -21.00
N GLY A 131 3.73 -7.65 -22.03
CA GLY A 131 2.85 -8.37 -22.94
C GLY A 131 3.53 -9.61 -23.52
N ILE A 132 2.75 -10.67 -23.70
CA ILE A 132 3.13 -11.92 -24.39
C ILE A 132 3.26 -11.67 -25.90
N ASP A 133 3.95 -10.61 -26.31
CA ASP A 133 4.22 -10.31 -27.73
C ASP A 133 5.64 -10.72 -28.16
N GLU A 134 6.50 -11.17 -27.23
CA GLU A 134 7.85 -11.63 -27.55
C GLU A 134 7.97 -13.14 -27.89
N GLU A 135 6.91 -13.96 -27.70
CA GLU A 135 6.98 -15.41 -27.99
C GLU A 135 6.44 -15.84 -29.37
N ILE A 136 5.75 -14.98 -30.13
CA ILE A 136 5.17 -15.39 -31.43
C ILE A 136 6.13 -15.15 -32.62
N THR A 137 7.19 -14.35 -32.50
CA THR A 137 8.15 -14.12 -33.60
C THR A 137 9.29 -15.15 -33.67
N LYS A 138 9.26 -16.22 -32.87
CA LYS A 138 10.22 -17.35 -32.93
C LYS A 138 9.55 -18.71 -33.16
N ARG A 139 8.61 -18.79 -34.10
CA ARG A 139 8.21 -20.08 -34.70
C ARG A 139 8.14 -20.00 -36.21
#